data_AF-A0A7X8T7U3-F1
#
_entry.id   AF-A0A7X8T7U3-F1
#
_cell.length_a   1.000
_cell.length_b   1.000
_cell.length_c   1.000
_cell.angle_alpha   90.00
_cell.angle_beta   90.00
_cell.angle_gamma   90.00
#
_symmetry.space_group_name_H-M   'P 1'
#
loop_
_entity.id
_entity.type
_entity.pdbx_description
1 polymer ?
#
loop_
_entity_poly.entity_id
_entity_poly.type
_entity_poly.pdbx_seq_one_letter_code
_entity_poly.pdbx_strand_id
1 'polypeptide(L)'
;METMKVKPWSEDQGDHVLINKADFDPDKHILYGDGDSGGASVLRQDGPTVAEYVAAGYLASNYPPSGYASRSTPEEIDEAVAAQAVKTPAEVLAMATDTDVHFKTFQAEARKLLGENTPATKDEIVAALEALSQQ
;
A
#
# COMPACT_ATOMS: atom_id res chain seq x y z
N MET A 1 -37.28 21.57 -12.59
CA MET A 1 -36.07 22.41 -12.74
C MET A 1 -35.03 21.78 -11.84
N GLU A 2 -33.95 21.26 -12.42
CA GLU A 2 -32.90 20.59 -11.65
C GLU A 2 -31.86 21.64 -11.23
N THR A 3 -31.70 21.84 -9.92
CA THR A 3 -30.78 22.81 -9.33
C THR A 3 -29.59 22.10 -8.70
N MET A 4 -28.43 22.75 -8.73
CA MET A 4 -27.17 22.26 -8.20
C MET A 4 -26.50 23.32 -7.33
N LYS A 5 -25.73 22.87 -6.34
CA LYS A 5 -25.01 23.75 -5.42
C LYS A 5 -23.63 24.06 -5.99
N VAL A 6 -23.25 25.34 -5.96
CA VAL A 6 -21.95 25.87 -6.42
C VAL A 6 -21.35 26.77 -5.34
N LYS A 7 -20.03 26.90 -5.32
CA LYS A 7 -19.29 27.74 -4.37
C LYS A 7 -19.70 29.20 -4.56
N PRO A 8 -19.75 29.97 -3.47
CA PRO A 8 -20.02 31.39 -3.55
C PRO A 8 -18.88 32.08 -4.31
N TRP A 9 -19.24 33.03 -5.18
CA TRP A 9 -18.28 33.87 -5.90
C TRP A 9 -18.15 35.28 -5.29
N SER A 10 -18.95 35.57 -4.27
CA SER A 10 -18.86 36.78 -3.44
C SER A 10 -19.07 36.42 -1.97
N GLU A 11 -18.38 37.15 -1.07
CA GLU A 11 -18.47 36.96 0.39
C GLU A 11 -19.87 37.19 0.96
N ASP A 12 -20.75 37.86 0.23
CA ASP A 12 -22.13 38.17 0.63
C ASP A 12 -23.12 37.01 0.39
N GLN A 13 -22.71 35.94 -0.31
CA GLN A 13 -23.61 34.90 -0.81
C GLN A 13 -23.76 33.67 0.11
N GLY A 14 -23.14 33.70 1.30
CA GLY A 14 -23.18 32.60 2.25
C GLY A 14 -22.32 31.40 1.85
N ASP A 15 -22.61 30.24 2.42
CA ASP A 15 -21.78 29.03 2.32
C ASP A 15 -21.82 28.38 0.92
N HIS A 16 -22.96 28.48 0.21
CA HIS A 16 -23.15 27.96 -1.15
C HIS A 16 -24.26 28.67 -1.90
N VAL A 17 -24.21 28.61 -3.24
CA VAL A 17 -25.20 29.17 -4.16
C VAL A 17 -25.90 28.04 -4.89
N LEU A 18 -27.23 28.09 -5.01
CA LEU A 18 -28.02 27.15 -5.80
C LEU A 18 -28.26 27.74 -7.19
N ILE A 19 -27.74 27.10 -8.23
CA ILE A 19 -27.98 27.49 -9.62
C ILE A 19 -28.74 26.40 -10.37
N ASN A 20 -29.37 26.77 -11.49
CA ASN A 20 -29.95 25.78 -12.39
C ASN A 20 -28.84 25.05 -13.14
N LYS A 21 -29.03 23.75 -13.41
CA LYS A 21 -28.08 22.97 -14.22
C LYS A 21 -27.88 23.52 -15.63
N ALA A 22 -28.90 24.17 -16.19
CA ALA A 22 -28.81 24.82 -17.50
C ALA A 22 -27.96 26.11 -17.49
N ASP A 23 -27.77 26.73 -16.31
CA ASP A 23 -26.96 27.94 -16.10
C ASP A 23 -25.54 27.60 -15.55
N PHE A 24 -25.22 26.31 -15.39
CA PHE A 24 -23.91 25.91 -14.90
C PHE A 24 -22.84 26.10 -15.98
N ASP A 25 -22.16 27.23 -15.92
CA ASP A 25 -20.87 27.44 -16.61
C ASP A 25 -19.69 26.88 -15.79
N PRO A 26 -18.96 25.85 -16.25
CA PRO A 26 -17.79 25.31 -15.54
C PRO A 26 -16.62 26.29 -15.44
N ASP A 27 -16.52 27.27 -16.35
CA ASP A 27 -15.51 28.33 -16.31
C ASP A 27 -15.79 29.40 -15.24
N LYS A 28 -17.04 29.53 -14.78
CA LYS A 28 -17.47 30.58 -13.84
C LYS A 28 -17.99 30.03 -12.51
N HIS A 29 -18.41 28.77 -12.48
CA HIS A 29 -19.02 28.13 -11.32
C HIS A 29 -18.24 26.89 -10.90
N ILE A 30 -17.97 26.77 -9.61
CA ILE A 30 -17.31 25.62 -9.00
C ILE A 30 -18.37 24.86 -8.20
N LEU A 31 -18.55 23.55 -8.35
CA LEU A 31 -19.57 22.83 -7.55
C LEU A 31 -19.27 22.89 -6.04
N TYR A 32 -20.33 23.07 -5.25
CA TYR A 32 -20.29 23.06 -3.80
C TYR A 32 -20.67 21.68 -3.27
N GLY A 33 -19.79 21.08 -2.47
CA GLY A 33 -19.99 19.72 -1.99
C GLY A 33 -19.56 18.62 -2.96
N ASP A 34 -18.94 18.96 -4.10
CA ASP A 34 -17.97 18.05 -4.74
C ASP A 34 -16.70 18.10 -3.87
N GLY A 35 -16.77 17.44 -2.73
CA GLY A 35 -15.56 16.93 -2.10
C GLY A 35 -15.02 15.87 -3.06
N ASP A 36 -14.10 16.28 -3.92
CA ASP A 36 -13.19 15.37 -4.61
C ASP A 36 -13.89 14.19 -5.31
N SER A 37 -14.78 14.45 -6.27
CA SER A 37 -15.29 13.40 -7.16
C SER A 37 -15.18 13.75 -8.65
N GLY A 38 -14.68 14.95 -8.96
CA GLY A 38 -14.30 15.37 -10.32
C GLY A 38 -12.80 15.52 -10.59
N GLY A 39 -11.94 15.27 -9.61
CA GLY A 39 -10.54 14.95 -9.85
C GLY A 39 -10.39 13.44 -9.71
N ALA A 40 -10.11 12.69 -10.77
CA ALA A 40 -8.70 12.44 -11.08
C ALA A 40 -7.80 13.59 -10.57
N SER A 41 -7.68 13.73 -9.25
CA SER A 41 -6.54 14.37 -8.61
C SER A 41 -5.34 13.85 -9.38
N VAL A 42 -4.46 14.73 -9.85
CA VAL A 42 -3.31 14.39 -10.69
C VAL A 42 -2.36 13.54 -9.84
N LEU A 43 -2.79 12.33 -9.53
CA LEU A 43 -2.07 11.31 -8.85
C LEU A 43 -0.97 10.98 -9.83
N ARG A 44 0.24 11.23 -9.38
CA ARG A 44 1.41 10.99 -10.20
C ARG A 44 1.39 9.54 -10.61
N GLN A 45 1.36 9.34 -11.93
CA GLN A 45 1.45 8.02 -12.53
C GLN A 45 2.90 7.56 -12.62
N ASP A 46 3.86 8.43 -12.35
CA ASP A 46 5.29 8.15 -12.22
C ASP A 46 5.71 7.63 -10.82
N GLY A 47 4.76 7.10 -10.04
CA GLY A 47 5.04 6.50 -8.74
C GLY A 47 5.77 5.16 -8.82
N PRO A 48 6.37 4.69 -7.70
CA PRO A 48 6.98 3.37 -7.63
C PRO A 48 5.93 2.28 -7.73
N THR A 49 6.34 1.08 -8.10
CA THR A 49 5.52 -0.13 -7.93
C THR A 49 5.50 -0.57 -6.45
N VAL A 50 4.57 -1.45 -6.08
CA VAL A 50 4.55 -2.00 -4.70
C VAL A 50 5.86 -2.73 -4.37
N ALA A 51 6.45 -3.43 -5.34
CA ALA A 51 7.73 -4.11 -5.17
C ALA A 51 8.87 -3.13 -4.89
N GLU A 52 8.95 -2.01 -5.62
CA GLU A 52 9.96 -0.97 -5.38
C GLU A 52 9.74 -0.25 -4.04
N TYR A 53 8.48 0.00 -3.68
CA TYR A 53 8.13 0.62 -2.41
C TYR A 53 8.55 -0.26 -1.22
N VAL A 54 8.33 -1.57 -1.33
CA VAL A 54 8.78 -2.57 -0.36
C VAL A 54 10.30 -2.71 -0.33
N ALA A 55 10.94 -2.75 -1.50
CA ALA A 55 12.40 -2.84 -1.62
C ALA A 55 13.12 -1.60 -1.03
N ALA A 56 12.47 -0.43 -1.09
CA ALA A 56 12.93 0.78 -0.42
C ALA A 56 12.73 0.76 1.12
N GLY A 57 12.16 -0.31 1.66
CA GLY A 57 11.95 -0.53 3.10
C GLY A 57 10.62 0.01 3.64
N TYR A 58 9.67 0.38 2.77
CA TYR A 58 8.35 0.81 3.20
C TYR A 58 7.37 -0.36 3.30
N LEU A 59 6.34 -0.21 4.13
CA LEU A 59 5.32 -1.25 4.30
C LEU A 59 4.45 -1.36 3.04
N ALA A 60 4.25 -2.59 2.53
CA ALA A 60 3.36 -2.85 1.41
C ALA A 60 1.93 -2.37 1.69
N SER A 61 1.48 -2.44 2.95
CA SER A 61 0.17 -1.92 3.38
C SER A 61 0.03 -0.40 3.31
N ASN A 62 1.15 0.34 3.23
CA ASN A 62 1.17 1.80 3.05
C ASN A 62 1.29 2.20 1.57
N TYR A 63 1.18 1.25 0.66
CA TYR A 63 1.11 1.49 -0.78
C TYR A 63 -0.35 1.66 -1.24
N PRO A 64 -0.63 2.55 -2.21
CA PRO A 64 0.27 3.51 -2.83
C PRO A 64 0.60 4.72 -1.94
N PRO A 65 1.75 5.38 -2.15
CA PRO A 65 2.07 6.61 -1.43
C PRO A 65 1.04 7.71 -1.73
N SER A 66 0.70 8.52 -0.73
CA SER A 66 -0.27 9.61 -0.87
C SER A 66 0.13 10.56 -2.00
N GLY A 67 -0.81 10.83 -2.92
CA GLY A 67 -0.58 11.67 -4.09
C GLY A 67 -0.03 10.92 -5.31
N TYR A 68 0.14 9.60 -5.24
CA TYR A 68 0.49 8.74 -6.37
C TYR A 68 -0.64 7.76 -6.71
N ALA A 69 -0.72 7.40 -7.98
CA ALA A 69 -1.64 6.37 -8.43
C ALA A 69 -0.98 4.99 -8.23
N SER A 70 -1.77 3.98 -7.86
CA SER A 70 -1.29 2.60 -7.84
C SER A 70 -0.79 2.20 -9.23
N ARG A 71 0.50 1.91 -9.32
CA ARG A 71 1.17 1.38 -10.52
C ARG A 71 1.12 -0.14 -10.63
N SER A 72 0.75 -0.82 -9.53
CA SER A 72 0.66 -2.27 -9.39
C SER A 72 -0.80 -2.69 -9.31
N THR A 73 -1.09 -3.92 -9.72
CA THR A 73 -2.43 -4.48 -9.60
C THR A 73 -2.77 -4.76 -8.13
N PRO A 74 -4.07 -4.85 -7.77
CA PRO A 74 -4.47 -5.28 -6.43
C PRO A 74 -3.86 -6.64 -6.03
N GLU A 75 -3.71 -7.55 -6.99
CA GLU A 75 -3.11 -8.86 -6.78
C GLU A 75 -1.64 -8.74 -6.39
N GLU A 76 -0.85 -7.93 -7.10
CA GLU A 76 0.56 -7.69 -6.75
C GLU A 76 0.70 -7.01 -5.38
N ILE A 77 -0.25 -6.14 -5.02
CA ILE A 77 -0.26 -5.47 -3.71
C ILE A 77 -0.54 -6.48 -2.61
N ASP A 78 -1.56 -7.33 -2.79
CA ASP A 78 -1.90 -8.36 -1.81
C ASP A 78 -0.76 -9.37 -1.66
N GLU A 79 -0.15 -9.81 -2.77
CA GLU A 79 1.04 -10.66 -2.75
C GLU A 79 2.21 -9.99 -2.04
N ALA A 80 2.47 -8.69 -2.28
CA ALA A 80 3.54 -7.97 -1.59
C ALA A 80 3.23 -7.78 -0.10
N VAL A 81 1.97 -7.55 0.28
CA VAL A 81 1.54 -7.48 1.69
C VAL A 81 1.69 -8.84 2.37
N ALA A 82 1.27 -9.92 1.71
CA ALA A 82 1.43 -11.28 2.21
C ALA A 82 2.90 -11.68 2.31
N ALA A 83 3.70 -11.39 1.28
CA ALA A 83 5.14 -11.65 1.25
C ALA A 83 5.90 -10.80 2.24
N GLN A 84 5.43 -9.61 2.60
CA GLN A 84 6.05 -8.80 3.66
C GLN A 84 5.59 -9.23 5.06
N ALA A 85 4.39 -9.79 5.18
CA ALA A 85 3.92 -10.44 6.41
C ALA A 85 4.69 -11.75 6.70
N VAL A 86 5.16 -12.42 5.66
CA VAL A 86 6.03 -13.60 5.74
C VAL A 86 7.49 -13.16 5.63
N LYS A 87 8.22 -13.07 6.74
CA LYS A 87 9.66 -12.75 6.70
C LYS A 87 10.37 -13.61 5.66
N THR A 88 11.20 -12.97 4.85
CA THR A 88 11.98 -13.67 3.82
C THR A 88 12.94 -14.68 4.47
N PRO A 89 13.37 -15.72 3.74
CA PRO A 89 14.33 -16.68 4.26
C PRO A 89 15.63 -16.03 4.73
N ALA A 90 16.07 -14.94 4.08
CA ALA A 90 17.23 -14.15 4.49
C ALA A 90 17.03 -13.45 5.84
N GLU A 91 15.86 -12.84 6.07
CA GLU A 91 15.52 -12.21 7.35
C GLU A 91 15.43 -13.26 8.47
N VAL A 92 14.79 -14.40 8.20
CA VAL A 92 14.72 -15.50 9.18
C VAL A 92 16.11 -16.09 9.44
N LEU A 93 16.97 -16.19 8.42
CA LEU A 93 18.36 -16.60 8.58
C LEU A 93 19.16 -15.61 9.45
N ALA A 94 18.95 -14.30 9.27
CA ALA A 94 19.55 -13.29 10.14
C ALA A 94 19.11 -13.46 11.60
N MET A 95 17.84 -13.80 11.85
CA MET A 95 17.34 -14.16 13.19
C MET A 95 18.03 -15.39 13.79
N ALA A 96 18.60 -16.29 12.97
CA ALA A 96 19.40 -17.41 13.48
C ALA A 96 20.72 -16.93 14.08
N THR A 97 21.32 -15.87 13.54
CA THR A 97 22.57 -15.29 14.04
C THR A 97 22.34 -14.25 15.13
N ASP A 98 21.12 -13.76 15.27
CA ASP A 98 20.72 -12.78 16.27
C ASP A 98 20.70 -13.40 17.68
N THR A 99 21.44 -12.81 18.61
CA THR A 99 21.56 -13.30 19.99
C THR A 99 20.36 -12.95 20.86
N ASP A 100 19.58 -11.95 20.47
CA ASP A 100 18.37 -11.53 21.19
C ASP A 100 17.16 -12.39 20.81
N VAL A 101 17.24 -13.13 19.70
CA VAL A 101 16.18 -14.03 19.24
C VAL A 101 16.33 -15.44 19.82
N HIS A 102 15.27 -15.92 20.47
CA HIS A 102 15.22 -17.31 20.95
C HIS A 102 15.06 -18.31 19.79
N PHE A 103 15.77 -19.44 19.86
CA PHE A 103 15.73 -20.47 18.81
C PHE A 103 14.31 -20.94 18.46
N LYS A 104 13.40 -21.08 19.44
CA LYS A 104 12.00 -21.45 19.17
C LYS A 104 11.25 -20.42 18.32
N THR A 105 11.59 -19.14 18.45
CA THR A 105 11.02 -18.07 17.63
C THR A 105 11.53 -18.19 16.19
N PHE A 106 12.85 -18.32 16.02
CA PHE A 106 13.46 -18.58 14.72
C PHE A 106 12.87 -19.83 14.06
N GLN A 107 12.76 -20.95 14.79
CA GLN A 107 12.17 -22.19 14.30
C GLN A 107 10.71 -22.01 13.89
N ALA A 108 9.91 -21.23 14.63
CA ALA A 108 8.53 -20.96 14.26
C ALA A 108 8.41 -20.15 12.97
N GLU A 109 9.26 -19.13 12.77
CA GLU A 109 9.30 -18.34 11.53
C GLU A 109 9.81 -19.19 10.36
N ALA A 110 10.86 -19.99 10.58
CA ALA A 110 11.36 -20.92 9.58
C ALA A 110 10.32 -21.97 9.20
N ARG A 111 9.48 -22.40 10.15
CA ARG A 111 8.38 -23.32 9.89
C ARG A 111 7.27 -22.71 9.03
N LYS A 112 7.08 -21.39 9.07
CA LYS A 112 6.17 -20.70 8.15
C LYS A 112 6.69 -20.74 6.71
N LEU A 113 8.00 -20.75 6.52
CA LEU A 113 8.65 -20.79 5.20
C LEU A 113 8.82 -22.21 4.66
N LEU A 114 9.36 -23.12 5.47
CA LEU A 114 9.68 -24.50 5.09
C LEU A 114 8.50 -25.46 5.25
N GLY A 115 7.44 -25.04 5.94
CA GLY A 115 6.24 -25.83 6.18
C GLY A 115 6.53 -27.10 6.99
N GLU A 116 5.96 -28.22 6.58
CA GLU A 116 6.09 -29.51 7.28
C GLU A 116 7.50 -30.10 7.19
N ASN A 117 8.33 -29.65 6.24
CA ASN A 117 9.71 -30.11 6.03
C ASN A 117 10.73 -29.40 6.93
N THR A 118 10.27 -28.61 7.90
CA THR A 118 11.16 -27.88 8.80
C THR A 118 11.91 -28.85 9.72
N PRO A 119 13.25 -28.91 9.66
CA PRO A 119 14.03 -29.79 10.50
C PRO A 119 14.02 -29.36 11.98
N ALA A 120 14.45 -30.26 12.86
CA ALA A 120 14.41 -30.02 14.32
C ALA A 120 15.62 -29.23 14.84
N THR A 121 16.73 -29.23 14.11
CA THR A 121 18.01 -28.66 14.54
C THR A 121 18.29 -27.31 13.88
N LYS A 122 19.01 -26.42 14.56
CA LYS A 122 19.29 -25.07 14.07
C LYS A 122 20.07 -25.07 12.75
N ASP A 123 21.14 -25.84 12.69
CA ASP A 123 22.01 -25.94 11.52
C ASP A 123 21.25 -26.44 10.28
N GLU A 124 20.37 -27.42 10.44
CA GLU A 124 19.57 -27.93 9.32
C GLU A 124 18.52 -26.92 8.86
N ILE A 125 17.91 -26.15 9.79
CA ILE A 125 16.95 -25.10 9.41
C ILE A 125 17.69 -24.01 8.63
N VAL A 126 18.89 -23.61 9.08
CA VAL A 126 19.74 -22.63 8.39
C VAL A 126 20.06 -23.09 6.98
N ALA A 127 20.55 -24.32 6.82
CA ALA A 127 20.87 -24.88 5.50
C ALA A 127 19.63 -24.93 4.57
N ALA A 128 18.46 -25.27 5.11
CA ALA A 128 17.21 -25.30 4.35
C ALA A 128 16.76 -23.90 3.91
N LEU A 129 16.88 -22.89 4.78
CA LEU A 129 16.56 -21.50 4.45
C LEU A 129 17.55 -20.91 3.44
N GLU A 130 18.85 -21.23 3.55
CA GLU A 130 19.86 -20.85 2.57
C GLU A 130 19.58 -21.46 1.19
N ALA A 131 19.20 -22.75 1.15
CA ALA A 131 18.80 -23.40 -0.09
C ALA A 131 17.58 -22.73 -0.72
N LEU A 132 16.57 -22.37 0.09
CA LEU A 132 15.37 -21.66 -0.37
C LEU A 132 15.69 -20.24 -0.88
N SER A 133 16.67 -19.57 -0.26
CA SER A 133 17.13 -18.23 -0.67
C SER A 133 17.86 -18.23 -2.02
N GLN A 134 18.37 -19.38 -2.46
CA GLN A 134 19.11 -19.55 -3.71
C GLN A 134 18.23 -20.05 -4.87
N GLN A 135 16.95 -20.35 -4.63
CA GLN A 135 15.98 -20.71 -5.67
C GLN A 135 15.34 -19.48 -6.30
#